data_AF-Q86D37-F1
#
_entry.id   AF-Q86D37-F1
#
_cell.length_a   1.000
_cell.length_b   1.000
_cell.length_c   1.000
_cell.angle_alpha   90.00
_cell.angle_beta   90.00
_cell.angle_gamma   90.00
#
_symmetry.space_group_name_H-M   'P 1'
#
loop_
_entity.id
_entity.type
_entity.pdbx_description
1 polymer ?
#
loop_
_entity_poly.entity_id
_entity_poly.type
_entity_poly.pdbx_seq_one_letter_code
_entity_poly.pdbx_strand_id
1 'polypeptide(L)'
;PRHDSLPFLATQKGQRLGRLRVLVEREMQAMQSTRSQKTLVPATSTAMEGPFDEMLTANMETEGTQDQFTLGQISVHGIWAINNMMLPLTEDPNQNRSEASIIPLGRTAIPAALSRVPSNLDVHSCLVLLLEVYGQWLAPGSARRTSLMLLCETIKSVLLISDVFTERSQFEWMYETLLELNKIHPVEDELVTQYVIPGICKAASVLGMDKDVSEKVSKLLEVTLRSTHLPSRVGALYGVLYILESDAVEDIQVFVPMVTDYIATNIKAISNSSSSACQKHVLVMLSVAFYIMEYYSDLTAGSDFTKVILQQCVTMVLMSDESTSWLVYHAIMVGFERLLVAHALGSQERDMLKKLSVDRLCLPSP
;
A
#
# COMPACT_ATOMS: atom_id res chain seq x y z
N PRO A 1 -7.75 -4.18 3.73
CA PRO A 1 -6.55 -4.65 2.98
C PRO A 1 -6.71 -4.29 1.50
N ARG A 2 -5.59 -4.14 0.79
CA ARG A 2 -5.58 -3.77 -0.64
C ARG A 2 -5.66 -4.99 -1.56
N HIS A 3 -5.02 -6.09 -1.17
CA HIS A 3 -5.10 -7.35 -1.90
C HIS A 3 -6.42 -8.06 -1.61
N ASP A 4 -6.98 -8.64 -2.66
CA ASP A 4 -8.18 -9.48 -2.58
C ASP A 4 -7.84 -10.89 -2.07
N SER A 5 -8.86 -11.55 -1.52
CA SER A 5 -8.80 -12.97 -1.18
C SER A 5 -8.56 -13.82 -2.42
N LEU A 6 -7.69 -14.83 -2.29
CA LEU A 6 -7.32 -15.67 -3.43
C LEU A 6 -8.29 -16.84 -3.64
N PRO A 7 -8.85 -17.03 -4.86
CA PRO A 7 -9.77 -18.13 -5.14
C PRO A 7 -9.20 -19.52 -4.83
N PHE A 8 -7.88 -19.70 -5.01
CA PHE A 8 -7.20 -20.94 -4.67
C PHE A 8 -7.37 -21.34 -3.20
N LEU A 9 -7.41 -20.36 -2.28
CA LEU A 9 -7.53 -20.61 -0.84
C LEU A 9 -8.90 -21.17 -0.45
N ALA A 10 -9.94 -20.89 -1.23
CA ALA A 10 -11.27 -21.48 -1.04
C ALA A 10 -11.31 -22.98 -1.41
N THR A 11 -10.35 -23.49 -2.17
CA THR A 11 -10.28 -24.90 -2.55
C THR A 11 -9.86 -25.80 -1.39
N GLN A 12 -10.18 -27.10 -1.44
CA GLN A 12 -9.75 -28.06 -0.41
C GLN A 12 -8.21 -28.09 -0.23
N LYS A 13 -7.45 -27.94 -1.32
CA LYS A 13 -5.98 -27.88 -1.27
C LYS A 13 -5.50 -26.59 -0.63
N GLY A 14 -6.10 -25.45 -1.00
CA GLY A 14 -5.80 -24.15 -0.41
C GLY A 14 -6.09 -24.11 1.10
N GLN A 15 -7.22 -24.64 1.53
CA GLN A 15 -7.56 -24.73 2.96
C GLN A 15 -6.56 -25.59 3.75
N ARG A 16 -6.10 -26.72 3.19
CA ARG A 16 -5.07 -27.56 3.83
C ARG A 16 -3.73 -26.85 3.92
N LEU A 17 -3.30 -26.18 2.84
CA LEU A 17 -2.10 -25.36 2.83
C LEU A 17 -2.16 -24.27 3.89
N GLY A 18 -3.30 -23.57 3.96
CA GLY A 18 -3.50 -22.50 4.93
C GLY A 18 -3.37 -22.96 6.38
N ARG A 19 -3.95 -24.11 6.74
CA ARG A 19 -3.79 -24.68 8.09
C ARG A 19 -2.33 -24.95 8.44
N LEU A 20 -1.54 -25.49 7.51
CA LEU A 20 -0.12 -25.75 7.75
C LEU A 20 0.68 -24.45 7.88
N ARG A 21 0.42 -23.48 7.00
CA ARG A 21 1.18 -22.22 6.97
C ARG A 21 0.92 -21.34 8.19
N VAL A 22 -0.30 -21.36 8.73
CA VAL A 22 -0.64 -20.68 10.00
C VAL A 22 0.15 -21.24 11.18
N LEU A 23 0.35 -22.57 11.23
CA LEU A 23 1.19 -23.18 12.28
C LEU A 23 2.65 -22.69 12.17
N VAL A 24 3.19 -22.65 10.95
CA VAL A 24 4.56 -22.15 10.71
C VAL A 24 4.68 -20.68 11.10
N GLU A 25 3.71 -19.83 10.72
CA GLU A 25 3.71 -18.41 11.08
C GLU A 25 3.73 -18.19 12.59
N ARG A 26 2.94 -18.99 13.32
CA ARG A 26 2.87 -18.90 14.79
C ARG A 26 4.21 -19.19 15.44
N GLU A 27 4.91 -20.22 14.98
CA GLU A 27 6.24 -20.57 15.50
C GLU A 27 7.27 -19.48 15.13
N MET A 28 7.21 -18.95 13.90
CA MET A 28 8.10 -17.85 13.47
C MET A 28 7.95 -16.62 14.37
N GLN A 29 6.71 -16.21 14.67
CA GLN A 29 6.42 -15.08 15.56
C GLN A 29 6.87 -15.35 17.01
N ALA A 30 6.66 -16.58 17.51
CA ALA A 30 7.10 -16.98 18.84
C ALA A 30 8.63 -16.88 18.98
N MET A 31 9.38 -17.32 17.96
CA MET A 31 10.85 -17.25 17.96
C MET A 31 11.37 -15.80 17.95
N GLN A 32 10.74 -14.88 17.20
CA GLN A 32 11.12 -13.47 17.20
C GLN A 32 10.81 -12.74 18.50
N SER A 33 9.67 -13.03 19.11
CA SER A 33 9.28 -12.41 20.39
C SER A 33 10.30 -12.75 21.48
N THR A 34 10.80 -13.99 21.47
CA THR A 34 11.86 -14.48 22.35
C THR A 34 13.21 -13.79 22.07
N ARG A 35 13.58 -13.61 20.80
CA ARG A 35 14.83 -12.94 20.37
C ARG A 35 14.86 -11.45 20.73
N SER A 36 13.71 -10.79 20.80
CA SER A 36 13.62 -9.33 20.94
C SER A 36 13.72 -8.81 22.39
N GLN A 37 13.78 -9.68 23.42
CA GLN A 37 13.81 -9.33 24.86
C GLN A 37 12.85 -8.21 25.31
N LYS A 38 11.82 -7.88 24.53
CA LYS A 38 10.74 -7.01 24.98
C LYS A 38 9.86 -7.87 25.87
N THR A 39 9.87 -7.58 27.17
CA THR A 39 8.75 -7.87 28.07
C THR A 39 7.55 -7.05 27.61
N LEU A 40 7.00 -7.38 26.44
CA LEU A 40 5.62 -7.09 26.16
C LEU A 40 4.86 -8.00 27.11
N VAL A 41 4.25 -7.37 28.12
CA VAL A 41 3.05 -7.87 28.82
C VAL A 41 2.31 -8.78 27.84
N PRO A 42 1.92 -10.01 28.22
CA PRO A 42 1.21 -10.89 27.30
C PRO A 42 0.05 -10.08 26.78
N ALA A 43 0.16 -9.63 25.52
CA ALA A 43 -0.98 -9.11 24.84
C ALA A 43 -1.90 -10.32 24.84
N THR A 44 -2.90 -10.29 25.70
CA THR A 44 -4.19 -10.88 25.40
C THR A 44 -4.68 -10.20 24.12
N SER A 45 -4.02 -10.46 23.00
CA SER A 45 -4.45 -10.10 21.68
C SER A 45 -4.97 -11.39 21.09
N THR A 46 -6.27 -11.56 21.28
CA THR A 46 -7.19 -12.35 20.46
C THR A 46 -7.19 -11.90 18.98
N ALA A 47 -6.10 -11.32 18.49
CA ALA A 47 -5.92 -10.84 17.13
C ALA A 47 -4.88 -11.73 16.48
N MET A 48 -5.37 -12.69 15.69
CA MET A 48 -4.70 -13.58 14.73
C MET A 48 -4.99 -15.09 14.99
N GLU A 49 -6.23 -15.42 15.33
CA GLU A 49 -6.87 -16.67 14.85
C GLU A 49 -7.32 -16.52 13.37
N GLY A 50 -6.63 -15.66 12.62
CA GLY A 50 -6.97 -15.31 11.25
C GLY A 50 -6.65 -16.45 10.29
N PRO A 51 -7.54 -16.78 9.34
CA PRO A 51 -7.22 -17.71 8.26
C PRO A 51 -5.97 -17.22 7.49
N PHE A 52 -5.20 -18.14 6.91
CA PHE A 52 -4.03 -17.86 6.05
C PHE A 52 -4.29 -16.77 4.98
N ASP A 53 -5.55 -16.62 4.57
CA ASP A 53 -6.01 -15.56 3.69
C ASP A 53 -5.82 -14.14 4.26
N GLU A 54 -6.04 -13.92 5.57
CA GLU A 54 -5.80 -12.63 6.21
C GLU A 54 -4.31 -12.25 6.21
N MET A 55 -3.42 -13.23 6.34
CA MET A 55 -1.97 -12.99 6.27
C MET A 55 -1.53 -12.58 4.87
N LEU A 56 -2.09 -13.23 3.84
CA LEU A 56 -1.77 -12.94 2.43
C LEU A 56 -2.44 -11.66 1.91
N THR A 57 -3.52 -11.21 2.56
CA THR A 57 -4.22 -9.97 2.20
C THR A 57 -3.74 -8.76 3.01
N ALA A 58 -3.06 -8.97 4.14
CA ALA A 58 -2.52 -7.90 4.96
C ALA A 58 -1.58 -6.97 4.17
N ASN A 59 -1.69 -5.68 4.45
CA ASN A 59 -0.88 -4.64 3.81
C ASN A 59 0.57 -4.74 4.32
N MET A 60 1.48 -5.22 3.47
CA MET A 60 2.88 -5.48 3.87
C MET A 60 3.67 -4.20 4.20
N GLU A 61 3.18 -3.03 3.79
CA GLU A 61 3.78 -1.74 4.15
C GLU A 61 3.50 -1.30 5.58
N THR A 62 2.66 -2.03 6.33
CA THR A 62 2.40 -1.76 7.73
C THR A 62 3.59 -2.25 8.57
N GLU A 63 4.20 -1.33 9.33
CA GLU A 63 5.24 -1.71 10.28
C GLU A 63 4.55 -2.48 11.42
N GLY A 64 5.08 -3.65 11.81
CA GLY A 64 4.42 -4.62 12.70
C GLY A 64 4.04 -4.14 14.12
N THR A 65 4.09 -2.84 14.40
CA THR A 65 3.50 -2.22 15.59
C THR A 65 2.06 -1.81 15.29
N GLN A 66 1.09 -2.61 15.76
CA GLN A 66 -0.35 -2.32 15.66
C GLN A 66 -0.79 -1.03 16.38
N ASP A 67 0.11 -0.37 17.11
CA ASP A 67 -0.17 0.81 17.93
C ASP A 67 -0.02 2.14 17.18
N GLN A 68 0.58 2.14 15.97
CA GLN A 68 0.78 3.37 15.20
C GLN A 68 -0.12 3.39 13.95
N PHE A 69 -0.99 4.39 13.89
CA PHE A 69 -1.81 4.63 12.71
C PHE A 69 -0.97 5.30 11.62
N THR A 70 -0.80 4.62 10.49
CA THR A 70 0.02 5.08 9.36
C THR A 70 -0.82 5.29 8.09
N LEU A 71 -0.19 5.71 7.00
CA LEU A 71 -0.84 5.69 5.68
C LEU A 71 -1.15 4.27 5.23
N GLY A 72 -2.23 4.12 4.46
CA GLY A 72 -2.63 2.87 3.82
C GLY A 72 -3.32 1.85 4.73
N GLN A 73 -3.98 2.29 5.79
CA GLN A 73 -4.75 1.40 6.67
C GLN A 73 -6.04 0.92 6.01
N ILE A 74 -6.71 1.81 5.27
CA ILE A 74 -7.90 1.49 4.49
C ILE A 74 -7.59 1.62 3.00
N SER A 75 -7.94 0.58 2.23
CA SER A 75 -7.83 0.57 0.77
C SER A 75 -8.92 1.44 0.14
N VAL A 76 -8.71 1.90 -1.09
CA VAL A 76 -9.72 2.65 -1.85
C VAL A 76 -11.01 1.81 -1.98
N HIS A 77 -10.84 0.52 -2.28
CA HIS A 77 -11.92 -0.46 -2.29
C HIS A 77 -12.68 -0.55 -0.97
N GLY A 78 -11.97 -0.51 0.16
CA GLY A 78 -12.59 -0.47 1.48
C GLY A 78 -13.46 0.77 1.64
N ILE A 79 -12.93 1.95 1.33
CA ILE A 79 -13.66 3.23 1.40
C ILE A 79 -14.94 3.18 0.57
N TRP A 80 -14.87 2.67 -0.66
CA TRP A 80 -16.05 2.51 -1.51
C TRP A 80 -17.10 1.57 -0.92
N ALA A 81 -16.66 0.42 -0.37
CA ALA A 81 -17.54 -0.57 0.22
C ALA A 81 -18.24 -0.07 1.50
N ILE A 82 -17.54 0.69 2.35
CA ILE A 82 -18.08 1.21 3.61
C ILE A 82 -19.12 2.31 3.34
N ASN A 83 -18.83 3.18 2.38
CA ASN A 83 -19.59 4.41 2.18
C ASN A 83 -20.56 4.35 0.99
N ASN A 84 -20.75 3.17 0.39
CA ASN A 84 -21.53 2.98 -0.84
C ASN A 84 -21.11 3.95 -1.97
N MET A 85 -19.82 4.26 -2.05
CA MET A 85 -19.25 5.19 -3.05
C MET A 85 -18.71 4.47 -4.29
N MET A 86 -19.11 3.22 -4.52
CA MET A 86 -18.73 2.50 -5.74
C MET A 86 -19.12 3.32 -6.97
N LEU A 87 -18.13 3.68 -7.78
CA LEU A 87 -18.36 4.28 -9.09
C LEU A 87 -19.17 3.29 -9.94
N PRO A 88 -20.22 3.72 -10.64
CA PRO A 88 -20.84 2.90 -11.67
C PRO A 88 -19.75 2.59 -12.71
N LEU A 89 -19.38 1.32 -12.85
CA LEU A 89 -18.55 0.88 -13.95
C LEU A 89 -19.30 1.29 -15.23
N THR A 90 -18.67 2.09 -16.08
CA THR A 90 -19.19 2.40 -17.41
C THR A 90 -19.38 1.08 -18.13
N GLU A 91 -20.65 0.67 -18.31
CA GLU A 91 -21.03 -0.42 -19.19
C GLU A 91 -20.70 0.00 -20.62
N ASP A 92 -19.48 -0.25 -21.07
CA ASP A 92 -19.15 -0.22 -22.50
C ASP A 92 -19.48 -1.60 -23.10
N PRO A 93 -20.57 -1.74 -23.88
CA PRO A 93 -21.05 -3.05 -24.36
C PRO A 93 -20.15 -3.69 -25.44
N ASN A 94 -18.99 -3.10 -25.77
CA ASN A 94 -18.12 -3.54 -26.87
C ASN A 94 -16.69 -3.93 -26.46
N GLN A 95 -16.35 -4.01 -25.17
CA GLN A 95 -15.10 -4.64 -24.75
C GLN A 95 -15.34 -6.10 -24.36
N ASN A 96 -14.90 -7.01 -25.23
CA ASN A 96 -14.57 -8.39 -24.84
C ASN A 96 -13.43 -8.33 -23.82
N ARG A 97 -13.75 -7.97 -22.58
CA ARG A 97 -12.88 -8.16 -21.42
C ARG A 97 -12.87 -9.67 -21.18
N SER A 98 -11.70 -10.28 -21.28
CA SER A 98 -11.46 -11.66 -20.84
C SER A 98 -12.16 -11.87 -19.49
N GLU A 99 -12.86 -12.99 -19.32
CA GLU A 99 -13.71 -13.33 -18.15
C GLU A 99 -13.00 -13.32 -16.77
N ALA A 100 -11.77 -12.80 -16.69
CA ALA A 100 -10.96 -12.64 -15.49
C ALA A 100 -11.16 -11.30 -14.73
N SER A 101 -11.92 -10.33 -15.26
CA SER A 101 -12.10 -9.01 -14.59
C SER A 101 -13.48 -8.78 -13.97
N ILE A 102 -14.26 -9.83 -13.72
CA ILE A 102 -15.52 -9.69 -13.00
C ILE A 102 -15.15 -9.45 -11.54
N ILE A 103 -15.17 -8.18 -11.11
CA ILE A 103 -15.07 -7.78 -9.71
C ILE A 103 -16.13 -8.58 -8.93
N PRO A 104 -15.76 -9.54 -8.06
CA PRO A 104 -16.76 -10.32 -7.36
C PRO A 104 -17.45 -9.43 -6.33
N LEU A 105 -18.79 -9.49 -6.35
CA LEU A 105 -19.76 -8.87 -5.44
C LEU A 105 -19.63 -9.31 -3.95
N GLY A 106 -18.46 -9.79 -3.52
CA GLY A 106 -18.20 -10.37 -2.18
C GLY A 106 -17.42 -9.46 -1.21
N ARG A 107 -17.26 -8.17 -1.53
CA ARG A 107 -16.44 -7.20 -0.79
C ARG A 107 -17.13 -6.74 0.50
N THR A 108 -17.09 -7.53 1.59
CA THR A 108 -17.77 -7.18 2.86
C THR A 108 -16.93 -7.36 4.13
N ALA A 109 -15.60 -7.31 4.05
CA ALA A 109 -14.78 -7.18 5.24
C ALA A 109 -14.65 -5.70 5.64
N ILE A 110 -15.47 -5.25 6.59
CA ILE A 110 -15.28 -3.94 7.25
C ILE A 110 -13.88 -3.96 7.88
N PRO A 111 -12.98 -3.01 7.54
CA PRO A 111 -11.66 -2.94 8.16
C PRO A 111 -11.76 -2.90 9.67
N ALA A 112 -10.97 -3.72 10.38
CA ALA A 112 -10.93 -3.75 11.84
C ALA A 112 -10.69 -2.37 12.47
N ALA A 113 -10.03 -1.45 11.74
CA ALA A 113 -9.83 -0.07 12.14
C ALA A 113 -11.14 0.72 12.38
N LEU A 114 -12.20 0.46 11.60
CA LEU A 114 -13.50 1.13 11.76
C LEU A 114 -14.35 0.48 12.84
N SER A 115 -14.11 -0.79 13.17
CA SER A 115 -14.74 -1.45 14.32
C SER A 115 -14.32 -0.85 15.67
N ARG A 116 -13.24 -0.05 15.69
CA ARG A 116 -12.71 0.63 16.88
C ARG A 116 -13.39 1.97 17.16
N VAL A 117 -14.23 2.48 16.27
CA VAL A 117 -15.01 3.69 16.55
C VAL A 117 -16.09 3.35 17.57
N PRO A 118 -16.13 4.00 18.74
CA PRO A 118 -17.19 3.78 19.71
C PRO A 118 -18.55 4.04 19.06
N SER A 119 -19.49 3.10 19.16
CA SER A 119 -20.84 3.22 18.58
C SER A 119 -21.63 4.44 19.08
N ASN A 120 -21.16 5.09 20.15
CA ASN A 120 -21.78 6.23 20.80
C ASN A 120 -21.14 7.57 20.39
N LEU A 121 -20.15 7.56 19.50
CA LEU A 121 -19.46 8.77 19.04
C LEU A 121 -20.06 9.23 17.71
N ASP A 122 -20.55 10.47 17.68
CA ASP A 122 -20.96 11.13 16.44
C ASP A 122 -19.74 11.62 15.66
N VAL A 123 -19.13 10.70 14.90
CA VAL A 123 -17.95 10.99 14.07
C VAL A 123 -18.26 12.01 12.99
N HIS A 124 -19.49 12.05 12.48
CA HIS A 124 -19.87 12.98 11.42
C HIS A 124 -19.77 14.43 11.90
N SER A 125 -20.35 14.75 13.07
CA SER A 125 -20.21 16.09 13.67
C SER A 125 -18.75 16.47 13.96
N CYS A 126 -17.93 15.51 14.42
CA CYS A 126 -16.50 15.76 14.63
C CYS A 126 -15.78 16.08 13.31
N LEU A 127 -16.09 15.37 12.23
CA LEU A 127 -15.49 15.61 10.92
C LEU A 127 -15.88 16.98 10.37
N VAL A 128 -17.16 17.35 10.42
CA VAL A 128 -17.60 18.67 9.96
C VAL A 128 -16.82 19.78 10.66
N LEU A 129 -16.73 19.73 12.00
CA LEU A 129 -15.97 20.70 12.78
C LEU A 129 -14.49 20.75 12.37
N LEU A 130 -13.84 19.59 12.24
CA LEU A 130 -12.42 19.53 11.87
C LEU A 130 -12.18 20.06 10.47
N LEU A 131 -13.01 19.70 9.49
CA LEU A 131 -12.88 20.15 8.11
C LEU A 131 -13.13 21.66 7.97
N GLU A 132 -14.05 22.23 8.75
CA GLU A 132 -14.25 23.69 8.81
C GLU A 132 -12.99 24.42 9.33
N VAL A 133 -12.42 23.95 10.45
CA VAL A 133 -11.22 24.54 11.03
C VAL A 133 -10.02 24.39 10.08
N TYR A 134 -9.83 23.19 9.52
CA TYR A 134 -8.75 22.94 8.57
C TYR A 134 -8.93 23.73 7.28
N GLY A 135 -10.16 23.90 6.80
CA GLY A 135 -10.47 24.75 5.65
C GLY A 135 -9.99 26.18 5.85
N GLN A 136 -10.17 26.74 7.05
CA GLN A 136 -9.69 28.09 7.36
C GLN A 136 -8.16 28.20 7.36
N TRP A 137 -7.46 27.18 7.86
CA TRP A 137 -5.99 27.17 7.92
C TRP A 137 -5.35 26.87 6.57
N LEU A 138 -5.96 26.00 5.77
CA LEU A 138 -5.48 25.57 4.45
C LEU A 138 -5.90 26.54 3.33
N ALA A 139 -6.83 27.46 3.58
CA ALA A 139 -7.27 28.44 2.60
C ALA A 139 -6.10 29.26 2.02
N PRO A 140 -6.08 29.55 0.70
CA PRO A 140 -5.00 30.28 0.02
C PRO A 140 -4.48 31.53 0.71
N GLY A 141 -5.37 32.35 1.28
CA GLY A 141 -5.02 33.59 1.98
C GLY A 141 -4.42 33.38 3.38
N SER A 142 -4.86 32.32 4.06
CA SER A 142 -4.45 31.97 5.42
C SER A 142 -3.21 31.08 5.45
N ALA A 143 -3.07 30.17 4.49
CA ALA A 143 -1.97 29.22 4.40
C ALA A 143 -0.61 29.93 4.34
N ARG A 144 -0.54 31.08 3.63
CA ARG A 144 0.67 31.92 3.57
C ARG A 144 1.08 32.54 4.91
N ARG A 145 0.14 32.65 5.86
CA ARG A 145 0.37 33.22 7.21
C ARG A 145 0.48 32.16 8.29
N THR A 146 0.09 30.92 7.97
CA THR A 146 0.13 29.79 8.88
C THR A 146 1.56 29.28 8.98
N SER A 147 2.02 28.90 10.17
CA SER A 147 3.36 28.36 10.32
C SER A 147 3.48 27.03 9.58
N LEU A 148 4.65 26.78 8.97
CA LEU A 148 4.89 25.56 8.20
C LEU A 148 4.59 24.28 9.02
N MET A 149 4.97 24.26 10.30
CA MET A 149 4.71 23.10 11.17
C MET A 149 3.22 22.84 11.37
N LEU A 150 2.43 23.90 11.58
CA LEU A 150 0.97 23.77 11.72
C LEU A 150 0.35 23.33 10.40
N LEU A 151 0.84 23.85 9.28
CA LEU A 151 0.40 23.46 7.94
C LEU A 151 0.64 21.96 7.70
N CYS A 152 1.87 21.47 7.94
CA CYS A 152 2.24 20.07 7.78
C CYS A 152 1.40 19.14 8.66
N GLU A 153 1.23 19.44 9.95
CA GLU A 153 0.44 18.61 10.85
C GLU A 153 -1.05 18.66 10.52
N THR A 154 -1.57 19.78 10.00
CA THR A 154 -2.95 19.88 9.52
C THR A 154 -3.17 18.97 8.32
N ILE A 155 -2.30 19.01 7.31
CA ILE A 155 -2.43 18.18 6.10
C ILE A 155 -2.27 16.71 6.44
N LYS A 156 -1.29 16.38 7.29
CA LYS A 156 -1.12 15.03 7.82
C LYS A 156 -2.37 14.57 8.55
N SER A 157 -2.97 15.42 9.39
CA SER A 157 -4.23 15.09 10.08
C SER A 157 -5.35 14.82 9.08
N VAL A 158 -5.59 15.72 8.11
CA VAL A 158 -6.57 15.52 7.02
C VAL A 158 -6.37 14.18 6.33
N LEU A 159 -5.12 13.84 5.98
CA LEU A 159 -4.78 12.59 5.31
C LEU A 159 -5.09 11.37 6.19
N LEU A 160 -4.81 11.41 7.48
CA LEU A 160 -5.08 10.30 8.41
C LEU A 160 -6.59 10.15 8.69
N ILE A 161 -7.31 11.25 8.93
CA ILE A 161 -8.76 11.21 9.20
C ILE A 161 -9.59 10.92 7.95
N SER A 162 -9.03 11.04 6.75
CA SER A 162 -9.75 10.68 5.52
C SER A 162 -10.16 9.20 5.45
N ASP A 163 -9.59 8.33 6.30
CA ASP A 163 -10.05 6.95 6.48
C ASP A 163 -11.44 6.83 7.15
N VAL A 164 -11.88 7.85 7.88
CA VAL A 164 -13.20 7.90 8.52
C VAL A 164 -14.18 8.81 7.78
N PHE A 165 -13.79 9.37 6.62
CA PHE A 165 -14.72 10.10 5.77
C PHE A 165 -15.88 9.20 5.36
N THR A 166 -17.07 9.78 5.36
CA THR A 166 -18.34 9.09 5.11
C THR A 166 -19.01 9.56 3.83
N GLU A 167 -18.67 10.76 3.37
CA GLU A 167 -19.33 11.40 2.23
C GLU A 167 -18.35 11.73 1.12
N ARG A 168 -18.84 11.66 -0.13
CA ARG A 168 -18.08 12.04 -1.32
C ARG A 168 -17.61 13.50 -1.27
N SER A 169 -18.45 14.39 -0.76
CA SER A 169 -18.18 15.82 -0.58
C SER A 169 -16.90 16.10 0.23
N GLN A 170 -16.58 15.24 1.20
CA GLN A 170 -15.38 15.37 2.04
C GLN A 170 -14.10 15.06 1.23
N PHE A 171 -14.18 14.09 0.32
CA PHE A 171 -13.09 13.80 -0.61
C PHE A 171 -12.95 14.86 -1.70
N GLU A 172 -14.05 15.42 -2.20
CA GLU A 172 -14.05 16.56 -3.13
C GLU A 172 -13.35 17.76 -2.50
N TRP A 173 -13.76 18.13 -1.27
CA TRP A 173 -13.10 19.18 -0.50
C TRP A 173 -11.61 18.92 -0.29
N MET A 174 -11.24 17.69 0.08
CA MET A 174 -9.84 17.30 0.30
C MET A 174 -9.03 17.44 -0.99
N TYR A 175 -9.56 16.95 -2.12
CA TYR A 175 -8.90 17.05 -3.42
C TYR A 175 -8.67 18.50 -3.81
N GLU A 176 -9.72 19.33 -3.81
CA GLU A 176 -9.63 20.73 -4.20
C GLU A 176 -8.68 21.54 -3.30
N THR A 177 -8.80 21.37 -1.98
CA THR A 177 -8.00 22.10 -1.00
C THR A 177 -6.51 21.75 -1.14
N LEU A 178 -6.17 20.46 -1.22
CA LEU A 178 -4.78 20.04 -1.33
C LEU A 178 -4.18 20.38 -2.69
N LEU A 179 -4.97 20.30 -3.75
CA LEU A 179 -4.53 20.65 -5.10
C LEU A 179 -4.25 22.14 -5.23
N GLU A 180 -5.08 22.99 -4.61
CA GLU A 180 -4.85 24.44 -4.58
C GLU A 180 -3.64 24.79 -3.71
N LEU A 181 -3.50 24.14 -2.57
CA LEU A 181 -2.32 24.29 -1.71
C LEU A 181 -1.02 23.92 -2.47
N ASN A 182 -1.03 22.82 -3.22
CA ASN A 182 0.11 22.39 -4.04
C ASN A 182 0.52 23.42 -5.11
N LYS A 183 -0.41 24.26 -5.59
CA LYS A 183 -0.10 25.32 -6.56
C LYS A 183 0.52 26.56 -5.90
N ILE A 184 0.07 26.88 -4.69
CA ILE A 184 0.44 28.13 -4.01
C ILE A 184 1.71 27.97 -3.19
N HIS A 185 1.94 26.78 -2.64
CA HIS A 185 3.09 26.49 -1.81
C HIS A 185 4.37 26.37 -2.66
N PRO A 186 5.52 26.93 -2.22
CA PRO A 186 6.80 26.75 -2.90
C PRO A 186 7.14 25.27 -3.10
N VAL A 187 7.61 24.92 -4.29
CA VAL A 187 7.99 23.55 -4.69
C VAL A 187 9.25 23.06 -3.98
N GLU A 188 10.05 23.98 -3.46
CA GLU A 188 11.25 23.70 -2.67
C GLU A 188 10.91 23.15 -1.27
N ASP A 189 9.66 23.28 -0.83
CA ASP A 189 9.21 22.73 0.45
C ASP A 189 8.72 21.29 0.32
N GLU A 190 9.66 20.38 0.53
CA GLU A 190 9.41 18.95 0.46
C GLU A 190 8.70 18.41 1.73
N LEU A 191 8.60 19.20 2.82
CA LEU A 191 7.91 18.79 4.05
C LEU A 191 6.40 18.81 3.92
N VAL A 192 5.86 19.73 3.10
CA VAL A 192 4.44 19.77 2.76
C VAL A 192 4.12 18.68 1.73
N THR A 193 5.00 18.53 0.73
CA THR A 193 4.85 17.62 -0.40
C THR A 193 4.64 16.16 0.03
N GLN A 194 5.36 15.68 1.05
CA GLN A 194 5.22 14.31 1.57
C GLN A 194 3.79 13.95 2.05
N TYR A 195 2.96 14.92 2.42
CA TYR A 195 1.57 14.69 2.85
C TYR A 195 0.54 15.12 1.80
N VAL A 196 0.82 16.22 1.08
CA VAL A 196 -0.08 16.73 0.03
C VAL A 196 -0.23 15.73 -1.12
N ILE A 197 0.88 15.19 -1.63
CA ILE A 197 0.86 14.29 -2.79
C ILE A 197 0.06 13.01 -2.53
N PRO A 198 0.32 12.21 -1.47
CA PRO A 198 -0.52 11.05 -1.17
C PRO A 198 -1.97 11.43 -0.88
N GLY A 199 -2.24 12.62 -0.32
CA GLY A 199 -3.60 13.10 -0.09
C GLY A 199 -4.37 13.40 -1.38
N ILE A 200 -3.74 14.11 -2.33
CA ILE A 200 -4.31 14.34 -3.66
C ILE A 200 -4.60 13.01 -4.35
N CYS A 201 -3.63 12.09 -4.34
CA CYS A 201 -3.77 10.78 -4.98
C CYS A 201 -4.94 10.00 -4.35
N LYS A 202 -5.00 9.92 -3.01
CA LYS A 202 -6.06 9.20 -2.31
C LYS A 202 -7.44 9.76 -2.63
N ALA A 203 -7.61 11.09 -2.58
CA ALA A 203 -8.89 11.72 -2.87
C ALA A 203 -9.29 11.50 -4.34
N ALA A 204 -8.35 11.69 -5.29
CA ALA A 204 -8.59 11.43 -6.71
C ALA A 204 -9.01 9.98 -6.98
N SER A 205 -8.31 9.02 -6.36
CA SER A 205 -8.64 7.59 -6.48
C SER A 205 -10.02 7.25 -5.94
N VAL A 206 -10.45 7.84 -4.82
CA VAL A 206 -11.79 7.61 -4.26
C VAL A 206 -12.89 8.26 -5.11
N LEU A 207 -12.64 9.46 -5.63
CA LEU A 207 -13.62 10.20 -6.44
C LEU A 207 -13.80 9.60 -7.84
N GLY A 208 -12.81 8.85 -8.33
CA GLY A 208 -12.67 8.51 -9.74
C GLY A 208 -11.98 9.65 -10.49
N MET A 209 -11.18 9.29 -11.49
CA MET A 209 -10.39 10.24 -12.26
C MET A 209 -10.91 10.27 -13.69
N ASP A 210 -11.10 11.48 -14.22
CA ASP A 210 -11.16 11.70 -15.66
C ASP A 210 -9.73 11.83 -16.23
N LYS A 211 -9.65 11.99 -17.54
CA LYS A 211 -8.39 12.20 -18.27
C LYS A 211 -7.48 13.25 -17.65
N ASP A 212 -8.04 14.44 -17.42
CA ASP A 212 -7.28 15.61 -17.00
C ASP A 212 -6.75 15.43 -15.57
N VAL A 213 -7.58 14.87 -14.68
CA VAL A 213 -7.17 14.51 -13.31
C VAL A 213 -6.11 13.42 -13.34
N SER A 214 -6.29 12.37 -14.14
CA SER A 214 -5.36 11.25 -14.26
C SER A 214 -3.97 11.70 -14.75
N GLU A 215 -3.91 12.52 -15.81
CA GLU A 215 -2.64 13.05 -16.35
C GLU A 215 -1.95 13.95 -15.30
N LYS A 216 -2.71 14.80 -14.63
CA LYS A 216 -2.20 15.70 -13.61
C LYS A 216 -1.60 14.95 -12.41
N VAL A 217 -2.31 13.96 -11.88
CA VAL A 217 -1.86 13.18 -10.74
C VAL A 217 -0.65 12.32 -11.12
N SER A 218 -0.65 11.73 -12.33
CA SER A 218 0.49 10.97 -12.86
C SER A 218 1.75 11.83 -12.95
N LYS A 219 1.63 13.07 -13.44
CA LYS A 219 2.74 14.03 -13.51
C LYS A 219 3.25 14.45 -12.13
N LEU A 220 2.35 14.69 -11.18
CA LEU A 220 2.73 14.99 -9.79
C LEU A 220 3.55 13.85 -9.18
N LEU A 221 3.14 12.61 -9.41
CA LEU A 221 3.86 11.43 -8.94
C LEU A 221 5.22 11.25 -9.62
N GLU A 222 5.30 11.42 -10.94
CA GLU A 222 6.56 11.32 -11.68
C GLU A 222 7.60 12.30 -11.13
N VAL A 223 7.21 13.55 -10.90
CA VAL A 223 8.08 14.58 -10.32
C VAL A 223 8.49 14.22 -8.88
N THR A 224 7.53 13.80 -8.06
CA THR A 224 7.77 13.53 -6.64
C THR A 224 8.64 12.27 -6.43
N LEU A 225 8.50 11.24 -7.27
CA LEU A 225 9.35 10.05 -7.22
C LEU A 225 10.82 10.36 -7.54
N ARG A 226 11.10 11.45 -8.28
CA ARG A 226 12.45 11.93 -8.58
C ARG A 226 13.03 12.90 -7.53
N SER A 227 12.26 13.24 -6.49
CA SER A 227 12.71 14.11 -5.39
C SER A 227 13.91 13.51 -4.64
N THR A 228 14.81 14.37 -4.16
CA THR A 228 15.91 13.97 -3.28
C THR A 228 15.44 13.66 -1.86
N HIS A 229 14.29 14.20 -1.44
CA HIS A 229 13.69 13.96 -0.13
C HIS A 229 12.95 12.62 -0.07
N LEU A 230 13.50 11.72 0.73
CA LEU A 230 13.00 10.36 0.86
C LEU A 230 11.57 10.26 1.39
N PRO A 231 11.13 11.02 2.42
CA PRO A 231 9.74 11.00 2.86
C PRO A 231 8.74 11.40 1.76
N SER A 232 9.10 12.35 0.88
CA SER A 232 8.27 12.71 -0.28
C SER A 232 8.13 11.53 -1.24
N ARG A 233 9.23 10.82 -1.52
CA ARG A 233 9.19 9.60 -2.34
C ARG A 233 8.35 8.49 -1.71
N VAL A 234 8.41 8.32 -0.38
CA VAL A 234 7.54 7.38 0.35
C VAL A 234 6.07 7.77 0.23
N GLY A 235 5.74 9.05 0.41
CA GLY A 235 4.38 9.56 0.20
C GLY A 235 3.89 9.35 -1.24
N ALA A 236 4.75 9.57 -2.23
CA ALA A 236 4.43 9.30 -3.63
C ALA A 236 4.14 7.82 -3.88
N LEU A 237 4.90 6.88 -3.30
CA LEU A 237 4.63 5.45 -3.43
C LEU A 237 3.28 5.04 -2.82
N TYR A 238 2.87 5.67 -1.71
CA TYR A 238 1.50 5.51 -1.20
C TYR A 238 0.45 6.03 -2.18
N GLY A 239 0.72 7.17 -2.81
CA GLY A 239 -0.11 7.71 -3.89
C GLY A 239 -0.24 6.75 -5.07
N VAL A 240 0.87 6.12 -5.49
CA VAL A 240 0.88 5.08 -6.52
C VAL A 240 -0.02 3.90 -6.13
N LEU A 241 0.05 3.41 -4.88
CA LEU A 241 -0.84 2.32 -4.43
C LEU A 241 -2.33 2.69 -4.54
N TYR A 242 -2.72 3.89 -4.08
CA TYR A 242 -4.12 4.33 -4.17
C TYR A 242 -4.60 4.40 -5.63
N ILE A 243 -3.75 4.89 -6.53
CA ILE A 243 -4.08 5.01 -7.94
C ILE A 243 -4.21 3.64 -8.61
N LEU A 244 -3.26 2.75 -8.39
CA LEU A 244 -3.30 1.38 -8.91
C LEU A 244 -4.50 0.59 -8.38
N GLU A 245 -5.01 0.92 -7.19
CA GLU A 245 -6.26 0.33 -6.67
C GLU A 245 -7.50 0.83 -7.39
N SER A 246 -7.54 2.09 -7.81
CA SER A 246 -8.74 2.67 -8.41
C SER A 246 -9.07 2.13 -9.81
N ASP A 247 -8.11 1.49 -10.48
CA ASP A 247 -8.15 1.07 -11.90
C ASP A 247 -8.60 2.19 -12.87
N ALA A 248 -8.51 3.45 -12.43
CA ALA A 248 -9.03 4.63 -13.13
C ALA A 248 -7.94 5.41 -13.89
N VAL A 249 -6.76 4.82 -14.06
CA VAL A 249 -5.66 5.46 -14.81
C VAL A 249 -5.90 5.26 -16.30
N GLU A 250 -6.15 6.35 -17.03
CA GLU A 250 -6.36 6.26 -18.48
C GLU A 250 -5.14 5.72 -19.24
N ASP A 251 -3.96 6.32 -19.03
CA ASP A 251 -2.72 5.92 -19.70
C ASP A 251 -1.89 4.95 -18.85
N ILE A 252 -2.51 3.83 -18.41
CA ILE A 252 -1.84 2.83 -17.56
C ILE A 252 -0.57 2.26 -18.21
N GLN A 253 -0.54 2.21 -19.55
CA GLN A 253 0.61 1.80 -20.38
C GLN A 253 1.82 2.73 -20.27
N VAL A 254 1.63 3.97 -19.82
CA VAL A 254 2.71 4.93 -19.57
C VAL A 254 3.01 5.00 -18.08
N PHE A 255 1.97 5.00 -17.25
CA PHE A 255 2.09 5.11 -15.80
C PHE A 255 2.84 3.93 -15.17
N VAL A 256 2.48 2.69 -15.51
CA VAL A 256 3.12 1.50 -14.95
C VAL A 256 4.61 1.42 -15.31
N PRO A 257 5.04 1.61 -16.58
CA PRO A 257 6.46 1.69 -16.90
C PRO A 257 7.23 2.76 -16.12
N MET A 258 6.66 3.96 -15.93
CA MET A 258 7.28 5.02 -15.12
C MET A 258 7.53 4.57 -13.68
N VAL A 259 6.55 3.92 -13.05
CA VAL A 259 6.68 3.40 -11.68
C VAL A 259 7.66 2.24 -11.61
N THR A 260 7.58 1.29 -12.54
CA THR A 260 8.46 0.10 -12.55
C THR A 260 9.93 0.46 -12.76
N ASP A 261 10.24 1.48 -13.57
CA ASP A 261 11.61 1.99 -13.76
C ASP A 261 12.19 2.55 -12.44
N TYR A 262 11.39 3.36 -11.73
CA TYR A 262 11.76 3.86 -10.40
C TYR A 262 12.05 2.72 -9.43
N ILE A 263 11.13 1.74 -9.32
CA ILE A 263 11.26 0.61 -8.39
C ILE A 263 12.50 -0.23 -8.75
N ALA A 264 12.65 -0.62 -10.01
CA ALA A 264 13.75 -1.45 -10.48
C ALA A 264 15.13 -0.80 -10.23
N THR A 265 15.21 0.52 -10.38
CA THR A 265 16.43 1.29 -10.13
C THR A 265 16.75 1.36 -8.63
N ASN A 266 15.77 1.71 -7.79
CA ASN A 266 15.98 1.89 -6.37
C ASN A 266 16.21 0.56 -5.62
N ILE A 267 15.50 -0.51 -5.99
CA ILE A 267 15.67 -1.82 -5.33
C ILE A 267 17.05 -2.43 -5.60
N LYS A 268 17.60 -2.24 -6.81
CA LYS A 268 18.98 -2.64 -7.13
C LYS A 268 19.96 -1.88 -6.24
N ALA A 269 19.82 -0.56 -6.12
CA ALA A 269 20.68 0.25 -5.28
C ALA A 269 20.63 -0.19 -3.80
N ILE A 270 19.43 -0.46 -3.28
CA ILE A 270 19.22 -0.89 -1.89
C ILE A 270 19.81 -2.27 -1.64
N SER A 271 19.56 -3.24 -2.51
CA SER A 271 20.07 -4.62 -2.34
C SER A 271 21.60 -4.70 -2.30
N ASN A 272 22.29 -3.76 -2.96
CA ASN A 272 23.75 -3.67 -2.99
C ASN A 272 24.35 -2.94 -1.78
N SER A 273 23.53 -2.29 -0.93
CA SER A 273 23.99 -1.38 0.15
C SER A 273 23.16 -1.53 1.44
N SER A 274 22.61 -2.72 1.67
CA SER A 274 21.43 -2.99 2.52
C SER A 274 21.48 -2.53 3.99
N SER A 275 22.65 -2.26 4.57
CA SER A 275 22.77 -1.88 5.99
C SER A 275 22.22 -0.47 6.35
N SER A 276 21.93 0.40 5.38
CA SER A 276 21.49 1.80 5.63
C SER A 276 20.15 2.19 5.00
N ALA A 277 19.43 1.23 4.41
CA ALA A 277 18.19 1.54 3.70
C ALA A 277 17.06 1.89 4.68
N CYS A 278 16.24 2.88 4.31
CA CYS A 278 15.04 3.22 5.07
C CYS A 278 14.02 2.09 4.94
N GLN A 279 13.76 1.38 6.03
CA GLN A 279 12.83 0.25 6.07
C GLN A 279 11.46 0.58 5.48
N LYS A 280 10.87 1.73 5.85
CA LYS A 280 9.55 2.13 5.36
C LYS A 280 9.52 2.29 3.84
N HIS A 281 10.57 2.86 3.27
CA HIS A 281 10.71 3.01 1.82
C HIS A 281 10.78 1.65 1.12
N VAL A 282 11.56 0.71 1.66
CA VAL A 282 11.66 -0.65 1.12
C VAL A 282 10.32 -1.36 1.15
N LEU A 283 9.60 -1.33 2.29
CA LEU A 283 8.33 -2.02 2.45
C LEU A 283 7.26 -1.51 1.49
N VAL A 284 7.09 -0.18 1.36
CA VAL A 284 6.10 0.39 0.44
C VAL A 284 6.50 0.11 -1.02
N MET A 285 7.80 0.17 -1.35
CA MET A 285 8.29 -0.16 -2.69
C MET A 285 8.03 -1.62 -3.05
N LEU A 286 8.25 -2.57 -2.13
CA LEU A 286 7.90 -3.98 -2.31
C LEU A 286 6.39 -4.18 -2.48
N SER A 287 5.59 -3.43 -1.72
CA SER A 287 4.12 -3.46 -1.83
C SER A 287 3.67 -3.07 -3.24
N VAL A 288 4.19 -1.96 -3.77
CA VAL A 288 3.89 -1.53 -5.14
C VAL A 288 4.38 -2.55 -6.15
N ALA A 289 5.60 -3.07 -5.99
CA ALA A 289 6.18 -4.05 -6.91
C ALA A 289 5.34 -5.33 -7.00
N PHE A 290 4.98 -5.92 -5.86
CA PHE A 290 4.18 -7.14 -5.83
C PHE A 290 2.74 -6.90 -6.29
N TYR A 291 2.16 -5.73 -6.00
CA TYR A 291 0.85 -5.35 -6.55
C TYR A 291 0.89 -5.28 -8.09
N ILE A 292 1.91 -4.63 -8.68
CA ILE A 292 2.08 -4.56 -10.14
C ILE A 292 2.29 -5.96 -10.74
N MET A 293 3.13 -6.79 -10.10
CA MET A 293 3.40 -8.14 -10.59
C MET A 293 2.16 -9.04 -10.56
N GLU A 294 1.25 -8.82 -9.61
CA GLU A 294 0.00 -9.57 -9.48
C GLU A 294 -1.08 -9.06 -10.45
N TYR A 295 -1.40 -7.77 -10.40
CA TYR A 295 -2.58 -7.20 -11.06
C TYR A 295 -2.27 -6.62 -12.46
N TYR A 296 -1.01 -6.32 -12.76
CA TYR A 296 -0.56 -5.74 -14.03
C TYR A 296 0.53 -6.62 -14.69
N SER A 297 0.43 -7.93 -14.52
CA SER A 297 1.37 -8.91 -15.10
C SER A 297 1.49 -8.77 -16.62
N ASP A 298 0.39 -8.47 -17.31
CA ASP A 298 0.36 -8.34 -18.77
C ASP A 298 1.21 -7.15 -19.27
N LEU A 299 1.22 -6.06 -18.51
CA LEU A 299 2.02 -4.87 -18.80
C LEU A 299 3.51 -5.10 -18.54
N THR A 300 3.85 -6.06 -17.68
CA THR A 300 5.22 -6.36 -17.29
C THR A 300 5.79 -7.60 -17.98
N ALA A 301 4.97 -8.40 -18.67
CA ALA A 301 5.36 -9.67 -19.31
C ALA A 301 6.48 -9.56 -20.36
N GLY A 302 6.64 -8.41 -21.00
CA GLY A 302 7.72 -8.14 -21.97
C GLY A 302 8.96 -7.44 -21.38
N SER A 303 8.94 -7.12 -20.09
CA SER A 303 10.00 -6.38 -19.40
C SER A 303 10.84 -7.30 -18.50
N ASP A 304 12.07 -6.90 -18.20
CA ASP A 304 12.90 -7.57 -17.20
C ASP A 304 12.45 -7.27 -15.75
N PHE A 305 11.36 -6.52 -15.55
CA PHE A 305 10.94 -6.03 -14.22
C PHE A 305 10.77 -7.15 -13.21
N THR A 306 9.89 -8.13 -13.49
CA THR A 306 9.63 -9.28 -12.60
C THR A 306 10.92 -10.00 -12.24
N LYS A 307 11.77 -10.28 -13.23
CA LYS A 307 13.06 -10.94 -13.02
C LYS A 307 13.98 -10.12 -12.12
N VAL A 308 14.08 -8.82 -12.35
CA VAL A 308 14.88 -7.89 -11.53
C VAL A 308 14.37 -7.88 -10.09
N ILE A 309 13.07 -7.69 -9.86
CA ILE A 309 12.50 -7.64 -8.52
C ILE A 309 12.77 -8.94 -7.78
N LEU A 310 12.46 -10.08 -8.38
CA LEU A 310 12.68 -11.38 -7.75
C LEU A 310 14.16 -11.61 -7.45
N GLN A 311 15.08 -11.28 -8.38
CA GLN A 311 16.51 -11.43 -8.16
C GLN A 311 17.01 -10.55 -7.01
N GLN A 312 16.59 -9.28 -6.93
CA GLN A 312 17.02 -8.41 -5.84
C GLN A 312 16.40 -8.82 -4.50
N CYS A 313 15.16 -9.28 -4.49
CA CYS A 313 14.52 -9.84 -3.30
C CYS A 313 15.23 -11.10 -2.81
N VAL A 314 15.59 -12.02 -3.71
CA VAL A 314 16.41 -13.20 -3.42
C VAL A 314 17.75 -12.78 -2.80
N THR A 315 18.44 -11.80 -3.40
CA THR A 315 19.70 -11.27 -2.86
C THR A 315 19.49 -10.77 -1.44
N MET A 316 18.52 -9.88 -1.19
CA MET A 316 18.24 -9.33 0.15
C MET A 316 17.92 -10.41 1.18
N VAL A 317 17.15 -11.44 0.80
CA VAL A 317 16.82 -12.57 1.66
C VAL A 317 18.08 -13.37 2.01
N LEU A 318 18.97 -13.62 1.05
CA LEU A 318 20.19 -14.42 1.25
C LEU A 318 21.29 -13.69 2.05
N MET A 319 21.19 -12.38 2.23
CA MET A 319 22.12 -11.63 3.05
C MET A 319 21.94 -11.96 4.55
N SER A 320 22.88 -11.54 5.40
CA SER A 320 22.84 -11.83 6.84
C SER A 320 21.73 -11.07 7.57
N ASP A 321 21.31 -11.58 8.74
CA ASP A 321 20.29 -10.97 9.62
C ASP A 321 20.58 -9.49 9.99
N GLU A 322 21.84 -9.09 10.02
CA GLU A 322 22.26 -7.70 10.32
C GLU A 322 22.00 -6.73 9.15
N SER A 323 21.84 -7.25 7.94
CA SER A 323 21.75 -6.45 6.72
C SER A 323 20.33 -6.27 6.19
N THR A 324 19.45 -7.25 6.44
CA THR A 324 18.04 -7.22 6.03
C THR A 324 17.19 -7.32 7.29
N SER A 325 16.41 -6.27 7.57
CA SER A 325 15.56 -6.28 8.76
C SER A 325 14.51 -7.40 8.65
N TRP A 326 14.12 -7.93 9.82
CA TRP A 326 13.10 -8.98 9.90
C TRP A 326 11.82 -8.61 9.14
N LEU A 327 11.34 -7.36 9.26
CA LEU A 327 10.12 -6.91 8.61
C LEU A 327 10.24 -6.95 7.09
N VAL A 328 11.40 -6.56 6.54
CA VAL A 328 11.66 -6.63 5.09
C VAL A 328 11.75 -8.09 4.64
N TYR A 329 12.46 -8.93 5.40
CA TYR A 329 12.55 -10.36 5.11
C TYR A 329 11.16 -11.02 5.07
N HIS A 330 10.34 -10.79 6.09
CA HIS A 330 8.99 -11.33 6.19
C HIS A 330 8.10 -10.84 5.04
N ALA A 331 8.13 -9.54 4.74
CA ALA A 331 7.38 -8.96 3.63
C ALA A 331 7.76 -9.59 2.27
N ILE A 332 9.04 -9.85 2.02
CA ILE A 332 9.50 -10.54 0.80
C ILE A 332 8.96 -11.96 0.74
N MET A 333 9.06 -12.71 1.84
CA MET A 333 8.60 -14.11 1.89
C MET A 333 7.08 -14.20 1.69
N VAL A 334 6.30 -13.37 2.37
CA VAL A 334 4.84 -13.31 2.20
C VAL A 334 4.47 -12.86 0.79
N GLY A 335 5.18 -11.88 0.21
CA GLY A 335 4.98 -11.46 -1.18
C GLY A 335 5.26 -12.56 -2.20
N PHE A 336 6.35 -13.33 -2.03
CA PHE A 336 6.63 -14.50 -2.86
C PHE A 336 5.53 -15.57 -2.74
N GLU A 337 5.08 -15.86 -1.52
CA GLU A 337 3.96 -16.76 -1.29
C GLU A 337 2.70 -16.26 -2.00
N ARG A 338 2.37 -14.96 -1.88
CA ARG A 338 1.21 -14.35 -2.53
C ARG A 338 1.27 -14.53 -4.05
N LEU A 339 2.40 -14.21 -4.67
CA LEU A 339 2.59 -14.34 -6.11
C LEU A 339 2.51 -15.79 -6.61
N LEU A 340 3.02 -16.75 -5.82
CA LEU A 340 2.93 -18.18 -6.11
C LEU A 340 1.48 -18.69 -6.05
N VAL A 341 0.75 -18.32 -5.00
CA VAL A 341 -0.65 -18.73 -4.79
C VAL A 341 -1.58 -18.02 -5.79
N ALA A 342 -1.26 -16.78 -6.18
CA ALA A 342 -1.96 -16.05 -7.24
C ALA A 342 -1.71 -16.58 -8.65
N HIS A 343 -0.71 -17.45 -8.82
CA HIS A 343 -0.23 -17.91 -10.12
C HIS A 343 0.27 -16.77 -11.05
N ALA A 344 0.74 -15.67 -10.46
CA ALA A 344 1.22 -14.49 -11.19
C ALA A 344 2.63 -14.67 -11.82
N LEU A 345 3.32 -15.77 -11.50
CA LEU A 345 4.70 -16.03 -11.93
C LEU A 345 4.76 -17.08 -13.03
N GLY A 346 5.69 -16.90 -13.98
CA GLY A 346 6.04 -17.88 -15.01
C GLY A 346 6.79 -19.10 -14.46
N SER A 347 7.10 -20.07 -15.33
CA SER A 347 7.70 -21.34 -14.88
C SER A 347 9.12 -21.16 -14.33
N GLN A 348 9.92 -20.31 -14.97
CA GLN A 348 11.32 -20.10 -14.57
C GLN A 348 11.40 -19.41 -13.20
N GLU A 349 10.55 -18.41 -12.97
CA GLU A 349 10.44 -17.70 -11.70
C GLU A 349 10.02 -18.64 -10.57
N ARG A 350 9.03 -19.51 -10.82
CA ARG A 350 8.60 -20.51 -9.84
C ARG A 350 9.73 -21.48 -9.47
N ASP A 351 10.52 -21.93 -10.45
CA ASP A 351 11.62 -22.86 -10.19
C ASP A 351 12.77 -22.17 -9.43
N MET A 352 13.03 -20.88 -9.69
CA MET A 352 13.95 -20.07 -8.89
C MET A 352 13.50 -19.98 -7.42
N LEU A 353 12.21 -19.72 -7.16
CA LEU A 353 11.68 -19.63 -5.79
C LEU A 353 11.69 -20.99 -5.07
N LYS A 354 11.46 -22.10 -5.79
CA LYS A 354 11.63 -23.45 -5.23
C LYS A 354 13.07 -23.69 -4.78
N LYS A 355 14.05 -23.32 -5.61
CA LYS A 355 15.46 -23.47 -5.28
C LYS A 355 15.84 -22.63 -4.05
N LEU A 356 15.39 -21.37 -4.01
CA LEU A 356 15.58 -20.50 -2.84
C LEU A 356 15.04 -21.14 -1.56
N SER A 357 13.85 -21.73 -1.63
CA SER A 357 13.21 -22.37 -0.47
C SER A 357 14.06 -23.52 0.10
N VAL A 358 14.69 -24.32 -0.77
CA VAL A 358 15.61 -25.40 -0.36
C VAL A 358 16.90 -24.84 0.23
N ASP A 359 17.46 -23.80 -0.38
CA ASP A 359 18.70 -23.17 0.09
C ASP A 359 18.52 -22.54 1.49
N ARG A 360 17.36 -21.92 1.77
CA ARG A 360 17.05 -21.31 3.08
C ARG A 360 16.80 -22.35 4.18
N LEU A 361 16.17 -23.48 3.87
CA LEU A 361 15.98 -24.57 4.84
C LEU A 361 17.30 -25.15 5.37
N CYS A 362 18.39 -24.97 4.63
CA CYS A 362 19.72 -25.46 5.00
C CYS A 362 20.52 -24.46 5.86
N LEU A 363 19.97 -23.28 6.18
CA LEU A 363 20.69 -22.26 6.95
C LEU A 363 20.73 -22.60 8.45
N PRO A 364 21.80 -22.16 9.16
CA PRO A 364 21.97 -22.45 10.58
C PRO A 364 21.05 -21.61 11.50
N SER A 365 20.50 -20.49 10.99
CA SER A 365 19.53 -19.67 11.71
C SER A 365 18.16 -20.35 11.64
N PRO A 366 17.55 -20.72 12.80
CA PRO A 366 16.29 -21.45 12.85
C PRO A 366 15.07 -20.65 12.37
#